data_AF-A0A1R3I2G0-F1
#
_entry.id   AF-A0A1R3I2G0-F1
#
_cell.length_a   1.000
_cell.length_b   1.000
_cell.length_c   1.000
_cell.angle_alpha   90.00
_cell.angle_beta   90.00
_cell.angle_gamma   90.00
#
_symmetry.space_group_name_H-M   'P 1'
#
loop_
_entity.id
_entity.type
_entity.pdbx_description
1 polymer ?
#
loop_
_entity_poly.entity_id
_entity_poly.type
_entity_poly.pdbx_seq_one_letter_code
_entity_poly.pdbx_strand_id
1 'polypeptide(L)'
;MTGLIGDDHKRVRGALVSFLKPEMLKQYVGKMDEEVKRHLEMHWYGNPKVMVMPLMKTLTFNIMSSLIFGLEHGDERRNIVIELLQHMMNGLMALPIYLPFTRFNRGLKASAKVRTLIKDLISERRAALEQRIAVPSKDLITCLISIGANDPSISMSDEEIIHNVIGVMIAGHDTSSVLITFLVRLLATDQSVYANIVQGSFRKVLKDIEYEGYTIPKGWQVIWAACMTHMDEHIFSDPLKFDPTRFEKQANSGAPPYCFVAFGGGARICPGNEFARIETLVTIHYLKRMAQAVEEWYKQMPIITRSYLTAAIVTTIGCSLEIISPYHLYLNPKLVVKQYQFWRLITNFLYFRKMDLDFMFHMFFLARYCKLLEENSFRGRTADFFYMLLFGASVLTGIVLLGGMIPYLSESFARIIFLSNSLTFMMVYVWSKQNPFIHMSFLGLFTFTAAYLPWVLLGFSVLVGASAWVDLLGMIAGHAYYFLEDVYPRMTGRRPLKTPAFIKALFADEAVVVARPANVRFAPPPAEELHQD
;
A
#
# COMPACT_ATOMS: atom_id res chain seq x y z
N MET A 1 32.89 -12.54 5.88
CA MET A 1 33.10 -12.27 4.42
C MET A 1 33.98 -11.05 4.10
N THR A 2 33.74 -9.85 4.65
CA THR A 2 34.40 -8.59 4.22
C THR A 2 35.87 -8.45 4.61
N GLY A 3 36.29 -9.03 5.75
CA GLY A 3 37.69 -9.02 6.21
C GLY A 3 38.55 -10.20 5.75
N LEU A 4 37.97 -11.22 5.11
CA LEU A 4 38.68 -12.42 4.67
C LEU A 4 39.42 -12.17 3.35
N ILE A 5 40.56 -12.82 3.14
CA ILE A 5 41.38 -12.73 1.92
C ILE A 5 41.74 -14.13 1.40
N GLY A 6 42.21 -14.22 0.15
CA GLY A 6 42.73 -15.48 -0.40
C GLY A 6 41.71 -16.62 -0.39
N ASP A 7 42.16 -17.80 0.01
CA ASP A 7 41.37 -19.03 -0.05
C ASP A 7 40.26 -19.10 1.01
N ASP A 8 40.44 -18.47 2.18
CA ASP A 8 39.36 -18.32 3.17
C ASP A 8 38.19 -17.51 2.63
N HIS A 9 38.48 -16.44 1.87
CA HIS A 9 37.43 -15.71 1.19
C HIS A 9 36.73 -16.57 0.13
N LYS A 10 37.47 -17.36 -0.66
CA LYS A 10 36.87 -18.22 -1.68
C LYS A 10 35.98 -19.29 -1.04
N ARG A 11 36.43 -19.95 0.03
CA ARG A 11 35.68 -20.97 0.79
C ARG A 11 34.36 -20.41 1.32
N VAL A 12 34.43 -19.32 2.09
CA VAL A 12 33.24 -18.68 2.68
C VAL A 12 32.31 -18.10 1.60
N ARG A 13 32.85 -17.54 0.52
CA ARG A 13 32.05 -17.04 -0.61
C ARG A 13 31.33 -18.18 -1.33
N GLY A 14 32.02 -19.29 -1.61
CA GLY A 14 31.42 -20.45 -2.27
C GLY A 14 30.23 -21.01 -1.48
N ALA A 15 30.37 -21.05 -0.17
CA ALA A 15 29.32 -21.43 0.76
C ALA A 15 28.10 -20.50 0.76
N LEU A 16 28.32 -19.18 0.68
CA LEU A 16 27.20 -18.23 0.62
C LEU A 16 26.54 -18.22 -0.76
N VAL A 17 27.30 -18.46 -1.82
CA VAL A 17 26.76 -18.59 -3.18
C VAL A 17 25.92 -19.86 -3.32
N SER A 18 26.24 -20.97 -2.63
CA SER A 18 25.41 -22.17 -2.67
C SER A 18 24.01 -21.96 -2.10
N PHE A 19 23.88 -21.16 -1.03
CA PHE A 19 22.59 -20.72 -0.48
C PHE A 19 21.81 -19.84 -1.46
N LEU A 20 22.51 -19.08 -2.31
CA LEU A 20 21.92 -18.11 -3.25
C LEU A 20 21.79 -18.64 -4.68
N LYS A 21 21.92 -19.95 -4.88
CA LYS A 21 21.76 -20.59 -6.19
C LYS A 21 20.33 -20.43 -6.72
N PRO A 22 20.12 -20.34 -8.05
CA PRO A 22 18.79 -20.19 -8.64
C PRO A 22 17.75 -21.20 -8.17
N GLU A 23 18.15 -22.46 -7.95
CA GLU A 23 17.28 -23.53 -7.46
C GLU A 23 16.79 -23.25 -6.03
N MET A 24 17.66 -22.68 -5.20
CA MET A 24 17.34 -22.27 -3.83
C MET A 24 16.48 -21.01 -3.80
N LEU A 25 16.79 -20.03 -4.65
CA LEU A 25 16.02 -18.81 -4.77
C LEU A 25 14.55 -19.09 -5.13
N LYS A 26 14.27 -20.08 -6.01
CA LYS A 26 12.89 -20.52 -6.31
C LYS A 26 12.12 -20.96 -5.06
N GLN A 27 12.79 -21.63 -4.12
CA GLN A 27 12.17 -22.06 -2.86
C GLN A 27 11.92 -20.88 -1.92
N TYR A 28 12.74 -19.83 -1.99
CA TYR A 28 12.57 -18.63 -1.17
C TYR A 28 11.47 -17.69 -1.66
N VAL A 29 11.15 -17.71 -2.96
CA VAL A 29 10.08 -16.88 -3.53
C VAL A 29 8.77 -17.06 -2.76
N GLY A 30 8.40 -18.28 -2.38
CA GLY A 30 7.16 -18.53 -1.63
C GLY A 30 7.15 -17.82 -0.26
N LYS A 31 8.26 -17.89 0.48
CA LYS A 31 8.40 -17.20 1.78
C LYS A 31 8.47 -15.68 1.63
N MET A 32 9.17 -15.19 0.61
CA MET A 32 9.20 -13.76 0.28
C MET A 32 7.80 -13.23 -0.06
N ASP A 33 7.07 -13.96 -0.89
CA ASP A 33 5.71 -13.65 -1.31
C ASP A 33 4.76 -13.51 -0.12
N GLU A 34 4.83 -14.45 0.83
CA GLU A 34 4.06 -14.43 2.07
C GLU A 34 4.38 -13.21 2.94
N GLU A 35 5.68 -12.92 3.14
CA GLU A 35 6.11 -11.75 3.93
C GLU A 35 5.69 -10.43 3.29
N VAL A 36 5.80 -10.31 1.95
CA VAL A 36 5.38 -9.12 1.20
C VAL A 36 3.87 -8.93 1.31
N LYS A 37 3.06 -9.98 1.06
CA LYS A 37 1.60 -9.91 1.18
C LYS A 37 1.16 -9.42 2.55
N ARG A 38 1.65 -10.10 3.59
CA ARG A 38 1.32 -9.78 4.98
C ARG A 38 1.76 -8.37 5.36
N HIS A 39 2.92 -7.92 4.89
CA HIS A 39 3.39 -6.56 5.11
C HIS A 39 2.45 -5.52 4.48
N LEU A 40 2.01 -5.73 3.24
CA LEU A 40 1.05 -4.85 2.57
C LEU A 40 -0.31 -4.87 3.29
N GLU A 41 -0.77 -6.04 3.71
CA GLU A 41 -2.03 -6.18 4.44
C GLU A 41 -2.05 -5.43 5.77
N MET A 42 -0.97 -5.54 6.55
CA MET A 42 -0.90 -4.92 7.88
C MET A 42 -0.60 -3.43 7.84
N HIS A 43 0.19 -2.97 6.86
CA HIS A 43 0.76 -1.61 6.92
C HIS A 43 0.35 -0.69 5.77
N TRP A 44 -0.18 -1.23 4.67
CA TRP A 44 -0.52 -0.45 3.48
C TRP A 44 -2.02 -0.39 3.24
N TYR A 45 -2.71 -1.54 3.24
CA TYR A 45 -4.15 -1.56 3.03
C TYR A 45 -4.90 -0.73 4.09
N GLY A 46 -5.85 0.08 3.63
CA GLY A 46 -6.63 0.99 4.47
C GLY A 46 -5.91 2.28 4.89
N ASN A 47 -4.62 2.44 4.60
CA ASN A 47 -3.84 3.61 4.99
C ASN A 47 -3.71 4.62 3.83
N PRO A 48 -4.24 5.85 3.94
CA PRO A 48 -4.18 6.83 2.86
C PRO A 48 -2.79 7.44 2.63
N LYS A 49 -1.89 7.33 3.63
CA LYS A 49 -0.50 7.78 3.57
C LYS A 49 0.38 6.78 4.30
N VAL A 50 1.54 6.46 3.72
CA VAL A 50 2.51 5.53 4.31
C VAL A 50 3.91 6.11 4.26
N MET A 51 4.71 5.82 5.30
CA MET A 51 6.13 6.18 5.34
C MET A 51 6.94 5.02 4.76
N VAL A 52 7.31 5.14 3.48
CA VAL A 52 7.90 4.03 2.71
C VAL A 52 9.20 3.51 3.34
N MET A 53 10.16 4.38 3.67
CA MET A 53 11.49 3.94 4.14
C MET A 53 11.43 3.10 5.43
N PRO A 54 10.74 3.52 6.51
CA PRO A 54 10.56 2.68 7.69
C PRO A 54 9.90 1.32 7.36
N LEU A 55 8.88 1.32 6.49
CA LEU A 55 8.17 0.10 6.13
C LEU A 55 9.03 -0.86 5.30
N MET A 56 9.83 -0.37 4.34
CA MET A 56 10.75 -1.20 3.57
C MET A 56 11.86 -1.77 4.45
N LYS A 57 12.29 -1.04 5.49
CA LYS A 57 13.17 -1.61 6.50
C LYS A 57 12.49 -2.78 7.23
N THR A 58 11.27 -2.60 7.73
CA THR A 58 10.54 -3.68 8.39
C THR A 58 10.31 -4.89 7.46
N LEU A 59 9.94 -4.67 6.20
CA LEU A 59 9.70 -5.74 5.23
C LEU A 59 10.95 -6.58 4.98
N THR A 60 12.03 -5.94 4.53
CA THR A 60 13.30 -6.61 4.20
C THR A 60 13.90 -7.28 5.42
N PHE A 61 13.73 -6.69 6.60
CA PHE A 61 14.16 -7.31 7.86
C PHE A 61 13.40 -8.62 8.10
N ASN A 62 12.08 -8.61 7.98
CA ASN A 62 11.25 -9.80 8.16
C ASN A 62 11.60 -10.90 7.16
N ILE A 63 11.76 -10.55 5.87
CA ILE A 63 12.19 -11.49 4.82
C ILE A 63 13.52 -12.13 5.20
N MET A 64 14.53 -11.32 5.54
CA MET A 64 15.85 -11.82 5.89
C MET A 64 15.81 -12.67 7.16
N SER A 65 15.04 -12.30 8.17
CA SER A 65 14.90 -13.10 9.39
C SER A 65 14.29 -14.48 9.12
N SER A 66 13.24 -14.53 8.31
CA SER A 66 12.53 -15.77 7.96
C SER A 66 13.40 -16.71 7.08
N LEU A 67 14.25 -16.14 6.21
CA LEU A 67 15.11 -16.91 5.31
C LEU A 67 16.45 -17.33 5.93
N ILE A 68 17.05 -16.47 6.78
CA ILE A 68 18.35 -16.76 7.41
C ILE A 68 18.20 -17.66 8.63
N PHE A 69 17.30 -17.29 9.55
CA PHE A 69 17.18 -17.95 10.86
C PHE A 69 16.10 -19.04 10.88
N GLY A 70 15.26 -19.09 9.84
CA GLY A 70 14.11 -19.99 9.79
C GLY A 70 13.09 -19.71 10.91
N LEU A 71 13.05 -18.49 11.43
CA LEU A 71 12.12 -18.07 12.48
C LEU A 71 10.79 -17.62 11.86
N GLU A 72 9.79 -18.49 11.94
CA GLU A 72 8.45 -18.27 11.41
C GLU A 72 7.60 -17.38 12.34
N HIS A 73 6.52 -16.79 11.82
CA HIS A 73 5.62 -15.98 12.64
C HIS A 73 4.94 -16.84 13.70
N GLY A 74 4.90 -16.32 14.93
CA GLY A 74 4.40 -17.06 16.10
C GLY A 74 5.51 -17.59 17.02
N ASP A 75 6.77 -17.63 16.58
CA ASP A 75 7.90 -17.90 17.47
C ASP A 75 8.19 -16.67 18.34
N GLU A 76 8.09 -16.81 19.66
CA GLU A 76 8.37 -15.74 20.63
C GLU A 76 9.80 -15.18 20.49
N ARG A 77 10.76 -16.02 20.05
CA ARG A 77 12.15 -15.63 19.82
C ARG A 77 12.29 -14.66 18.66
N ARG A 78 11.37 -14.69 17.69
CA ARG A 78 11.42 -13.85 16.47
C ARG A 78 11.44 -12.36 16.83
N ASN A 79 10.53 -11.92 17.69
CA ASN A 79 10.43 -10.51 18.07
C ASN A 79 11.66 -10.03 18.86
N ILE A 80 12.18 -10.87 19.75
CA ILE A 80 13.41 -10.59 20.51
C ILE A 80 14.61 -10.45 19.58
N VAL A 81 14.77 -11.38 18.62
CA VAL A 81 15.85 -11.33 17.63
C VAL A 81 15.75 -10.09 16.75
N ILE A 82 14.53 -9.74 16.30
CA ILE A 82 14.27 -8.52 15.52
C ILE A 82 14.76 -7.27 16.28
N GLU A 83 14.32 -7.10 17.53
CA GLU A 83 14.64 -5.93 18.35
C GLU A 83 16.15 -5.82 18.60
N LEU A 84 16.81 -6.93 18.95
CA LEU A 84 18.24 -6.96 19.21
C LEU A 84 19.07 -6.65 17.96
N LEU A 85 18.71 -7.21 16.81
CA LEU A 85 19.39 -6.93 15.54
C LEU A 85 19.22 -5.45 15.15
N GLN A 86 18.07 -4.84 15.39
CA GLN A 86 17.86 -3.41 15.13
C GLN A 86 18.71 -2.53 16.05
N HIS A 87 18.84 -2.87 17.33
CA HIS A 87 19.79 -2.20 18.23
C HIS A 87 21.24 -2.37 17.81
N MET A 88 21.62 -3.56 17.35
CA MET A 88 22.96 -3.85 16.82
C MET A 88 23.26 -2.97 15.60
N MET A 89 22.33 -2.89 14.63
CA MET A 89 22.48 -2.05 13.44
C MET A 89 22.60 -0.56 13.76
N ASN A 90 21.81 -0.08 14.73
CA ASN A 90 21.89 1.31 15.18
C ASN A 90 23.25 1.67 15.78
N GLY A 91 24.01 0.69 16.28
CA GLY A 91 25.38 0.87 16.77
C GLY A 91 26.45 0.82 15.68
N LEU A 92 26.19 0.16 14.54
CA LEU A 92 27.19 -0.04 13.47
C LEU A 92 27.66 1.28 12.84
N MET A 93 26.75 2.23 12.67
CA MET A 93 27.03 3.56 12.10
C MET A 93 27.23 4.64 13.19
N ALA A 94 27.33 4.25 14.46
CA ALA A 94 27.55 5.18 15.56
C ALA A 94 29.03 5.49 15.75
N LEU A 95 29.34 6.67 16.29
CA LEU A 95 30.70 6.99 16.72
C LEU A 95 31.17 5.94 17.75
N PRO A 96 32.37 5.37 17.61
CA PRO A 96 32.86 4.26 18.43
C PRO A 96 33.29 4.72 19.83
N ILE A 97 32.35 5.26 20.59
CA ILE A 97 32.54 5.78 21.95
C ILE A 97 31.97 4.78 22.94
N TYR A 98 32.82 4.23 23.81
CA TYR A 98 32.46 3.19 24.76
C TYR A 98 31.90 3.79 26.06
N LEU A 99 30.66 4.28 26.03
CA LEU A 99 29.95 4.78 27.22
C LEU A 99 28.54 4.16 27.35
N PRO A 100 28.04 3.91 28.57
CA PRO A 100 26.80 3.16 28.83
C PRO A 100 25.58 3.57 28.00
N PHE A 101 25.40 4.87 27.79
CA PHE A 101 24.25 5.51 27.13
C PHE A 101 24.38 5.63 25.60
N THR A 102 25.58 5.40 25.05
CA THR A 102 25.85 5.57 23.61
C THR A 102 25.14 4.50 22.78
N ARG A 103 24.85 4.84 21.52
CA ARG A 103 24.34 3.88 20.52
C ARG A 103 25.34 2.75 20.26
N PHE A 104 26.64 3.07 20.27
CA PHE A 104 27.71 2.09 20.07
C PHE A 104 27.72 1.02 21.17
N ASN A 105 27.72 1.42 22.45
CA ASN A 105 27.69 0.46 23.56
C ASN A 105 26.39 -0.38 23.60
N ARG A 106 25.23 0.24 23.32
CA ARG A 106 23.96 -0.50 23.18
C ARG A 106 24.03 -1.53 22.04
N GLY A 107 24.62 -1.15 20.91
CA GLY A 107 24.83 -2.05 19.77
C GLY A 107 25.76 -3.23 20.10
N LEU A 108 26.84 -3.00 20.86
CA LEU A 108 27.73 -4.05 21.33
C LEU A 108 27.02 -5.05 22.26
N LYS A 109 26.24 -4.55 23.24
CA LYS A 109 25.42 -5.41 24.13
C LYS A 109 24.41 -6.23 23.34
N ALA A 110 23.74 -5.62 22.36
CA ALA A 110 22.80 -6.32 21.50
C ALA A 110 23.50 -7.38 20.65
N SER A 111 24.66 -7.07 20.07
CA SER A 111 25.48 -8.03 19.32
C SER A 111 25.86 -9.26 20.16
N ALA A 112 26.27 -9.06 21.42
CA ALA A 112 26.59 -10.16 22.32
C ALA A 112 25.38 -11.10 22.54
N LYS A 113 24.19 -10.54 22.80
CA LYS A 113 22.95 -11.33 22.97
C LYS A 113 22.54 -12.05 21.68
N VAL A 114 22.63 -11.39 20.52
CA VAL A 114 22.34 -12.01 19.22
C VAL A 114 23.27 -13.21 18.96
N ARG A 115 24.57 -13.08 19.27
CA ARG A 115 25.52 -14.18 19.11
C ARG A 115 25.15 -15.40 19.95
N THR A 116 24.72 -15.20 21.20
CA THR A 116 24.22 -16.28 22.06
C THR A 116 23.00 -16.97 21.43
N LEU A 117 22.00 -16.21 21.00
CA LEU A 117 20.79 -16.77 20.39
C LEU A 117 21.09 -17.54 19.09
N ILE A 118 21.99 -17.04 18.24
CA ILE A 118 22.39 -17.74 17.02
C ILE A 118 23.14 -19.03 17.37
N LYS A 119 23.96 -19.04 18.42
CA LYS A 119 24.66 -20.26 18.87
C LYS A 119 23.68 -21.34 19.33
N ASP A 120 22.61 -20.95 20.03
CA ASP A 120 21.54 -21.86 20.43
C ASP A 120 20.82 -22.42 19.19
N LEU A 121 20.50 -21.57 18.21
CA LEU A 121 19.91 -22.00 16.94
C LEU A 121 20.82 -22.95 16.15
N ILE A 122 22.14 -22.70 16.10
CA ILE A 122 23.10 -23.59 15.44
C ILE A 122 23.06 -24.98 16.09
N SER A 123 23.02 -25.04 17.43
CA SER A 123 22.97 -26.28 18.19
C SER A 123 21.69 -27.06 17.92
N GLU A 124 20.54 -26.36 17.91
CA GLU A 124 19.21 -26.92 17.59
C GLU A 124 19.18 -27.49 16.17
N ARG A 125 19.69 -26.74 15.18
CA ARG A 125 19.70 -27.14 13.76
C ARG A 125 20.66 -28.29 13.49
N ARG A 126 21.81 -28.34 14.16
CA ARG A 126 22.76 -29.47 14.08
C ARG A 126 22.12 -30.77 14.59
N ALA A 127 21.47 -30.73 15.75
CA ALA A 127 20.74 -31.89 16.28
C ALA A 127 19.60 -32.35 15.35
N ALA A 128 18.85 -31.41 14.77
CA ALA A 128 17.77 -31.73 13.83
C ALA A 128 18.27 -32.33 12.49
N LEU A 129 19.46 -31.93 12.03
CA LEU A 129 20.12 -32.53 10.85
C LEU A 129 20.59 -33.96 11.12
N GLU A 130 21.20 -34.20 12.29
CA GLU A 130 21.63 -35.54 12.71
C GLU A 130 20.44 -36.52 12.80
N GLN A 131 19.28 -36.03 13.27
CA GLN A 131 18.03 -36.79 13.33
C GLN A 131 17.31 -36.91 11.97
N ARG A 132 17.85 -36.34 10.89
CA ARG A 132 17.25 -36.27 9.53
C ARG A 132 15.86 -35.59 9.50
N ILE A 133 15.55 -34.75 10.49
CA ILE A 133 14.30 -33.99 10.58
C ILE A 133 14.40 -32.68 9.78
N ALA A 134 15.59 -32.08 9.73
CA ALA A 134 15.84 -30.85 8.97
C ALA A 134 16.40 -31.12 7.57
N VAL A 135 15.99 -30.31 6.59
CA VAL A 135 16.54 -30.33 5.23
C VAL A 135 17.72 -29.34 5.16
N PRO A 136 18.90 -29.75 4.63
CA PRO A 136 20.10 -28.91 4.50
C PRO A 136 19.89 -27.52 3.88
N SER A 137 18.81 -27.33 3.14
CA SER A 137 18.52 -26.16 2.32
C SER A 137 17.43 -25.24 2.91
N LYS A 138 16.91 -25.57 4.11
CA LYS A 138 15.75 -24.90 4.73
C LYS A 138 16.03 -23.43 5.10
N ASP A 139 17.22 -23.14 5.61
CA ASP A 139 17.67 -21.82 6.03
C ASP A 139 19.21 -21.69 5.91
N LEU A 140 19.74 -20.47 6.05
CA LEU A 140 21.18 -20.21 5.85
C LEU A 140 22.04 -20.96 6.87
N ILE A 141 21.60 -21.04 8.13
CA ILE A 141 22.33 -21.74 9.19
C ILE A 141 22.51 -23.21 8.82
N THR A 142 21.41 -23.86 8.43
CA THR A 142 21.39 -25.28 8.07
C THR A 142 22.25 -25.53 6.82
N CYS A 143 22.23 -24.60 5.85
CA CYS A 143 23.08 -24.65 4.68
C CYS A 143 24.56 -24.58 5.06
N LEU A 144 24.96 -23.62 5.90
CA LEU A 144 26.36 -23.47 6.32
C LEU A 144 26.88 -24.64 7.16
N ILE A 145 26.03 -25.25 8.01
CA ILE A 145 26.37 -26.49 8.73
C ILE A 145 26.64 -27.64 7.75
N SER A 146 25.85 -27.75 6.69
CA SER A 146 25.87 -28.91 5.79
C SER A 146 27.01 -28.92 4.77
N ILE A 147 27.71 -27.79 4.57
CA ILE A 147 28.75 -27.66 3.54
C ILE A 147 29.97 -28.55 3.82
N GLY A 148 30.30 -28.75 5.10
CA GLY A 148 31.41 -29.62 5.52
C GLY A 148 31.06 -31.11 5.65
N ALA A 149 29.81 -31.51 5.34
CA ALA A 149 29.35 -32.88 5.59
C ALA A 149 30.09 -33.93 4.73
N ASN A 150 30.51 -33.56 3.52
CA ASN A 150 31.21 -34.46 2.58
C ASN A 150 32.71 -34.16 2.45
N ASP A 151 33.16 -32.97 2.88
CA ASP A 151 34.56 -32.56 2.86
C ASP A 151 34.88 -31.73 4.12
N PRO A 152 35.60 -32.32 5.09
CA PRO A 152 35.94 -31.63 6.34
C PRO A 152 36.79 -30.36 6.13
N SER A 153 37.51 -30.24 5.01
CA SER A 153 38.38 -29.09 4.72
C SER A 153 37.62 -27.79 4.43
N ILE A 154 36.34 -27.91 4.07
CA ILE A 154 35.44 -26.78 3.81
C ILE A 154 34.42 -26.54 4.94
N SER A 155 34.50 -27.31 6.03
CA SER A 155 33.65 -27.14 7.20
C SER A 155 33.83 -25.75 7.84
N MET A 156 32.80 -25.27 8.53
CA MET A 156 32.81 -23.98 9.22
C MET A 156 32.62 -24.17 10.72
N SER A 157 33.42 -23.44 11.49
CA SER A 157 33.23 -23.32 12.93
C SER A 157 31.96 -22.52 13.28
N ASP A 158 31.41 -22.72 14.48
CA ASP A 158 30.24 -21.99 14.96
C ASP A 158 30.45 -20.47 14.90
N GLU A 159 31.65 -19.98 15.22
CA GLU A 159 31.99 -18.55 15.14
C GLU A 159 32.01 -18.03 13.69
N GLU A 160 32.49 -18.83 12.73
CA GLU A 160 32.41 -18.48 11.31
C GLU A 160 30.95 -18.44 10.82
N ILE A 161 30.12 -19.40 11.24
CA ILE A 161 28.69 -19.43 10.90
C ILE A 161 28.01 -18.20 11.46
N ILE A 162 28.18 -17.89 12.76
CA ILE A 162 27.61 -16.71 13.42
C ILE A 162 28.00 -15.43 12.69
N HIS A 163 29.29 -15.25 12.38
CA HIS A 163 29.79 -14.06 11.68
C HIS A 163 29.20 -13.93 10.27
N ASN A 164 29.09 -15.01 9.52
CA ASN A 164 28.54 -14.96 8.16
C ASN A 164 27.03 -14.73 8.17
N VAL A 165 26.29 -15.38 9.07
CA VAL A 165 24.85 -15.18 9.26
C VAL A 165 24.51 -13.73 9.59
N ILE A 166 25.21 -13.13 10.57
CA ILE A 166 25.04 -11.71 10.91
C ILE A 166 25.42 -10.81 9.72
N GLY A 167 26.52 -11.12 9.04
CA GLY A 167 26.98 -10.34 7.88
C GLY A 167 25.97 -10.35 6.72
N VAL A 168 25.37 -11.51 6.42
CA VAL A 168 24.35 -11.64 5.37
C VAL A 168 23.05 -10.95 5.78
N MET A 169 22.65 -11.02 7.05
CA MET A 169 21.48 -10.30 7.58
C MET A 169 21.60 -8.80 7.36
N ILE A 170 22.74 -8.20 7.76
CA ILE A 170 22.98 -6.76 7.60
C ILE A 170 23.00 -6.39 6.11
N ALA A 171 23.69 -7.19 5.29
CA ALA A 171 23.82 -6.93 3.86
C ALA A 171 22.48 -7.01 3.12
N GLY A 172 21.68 -8.05 3.35
CA GLY A 172 20.41 -8.24 2.65
C GLY A 172 19.31 -7.28 3.09
N HIS A 173 19.32 -6.83 4.34
CA HIS A 173 18.28 -5.95 4.86
C HIS A 173 18.49 -4.47 4.48
N ASP A 174 19.63 -3.86 4.83
CA ASP A 174 19.76 -2.40 4.72
C ASP A 174 19.81 -1.95 3.25
N THR A 175 20.53 -2.67 2.37
CA THR A 175 20.63 -2.30 0.95
C THR A 175 19.32 -2.52 0.19
N SER A 176 18.62 -3.64 0.41
CA SER A 176 17.33 -3.88 -0.24
C SER A 176 16.28 -2.87 0.22
N SER A 177 16.27 -2.51 1.51
CA SER A 177 15.30 -1.54 2.03
C SER A 177 15.43 -0.18 1.35
N VAL A 178 16.67 0.26 1.13
CA VAL A 178 17.00 1.49 0.43
C VAL A 178 16.62 1.38 -1.04
N LEU A 179 17.03 0.33 -1.73
CA LEU A 179 16.72 0.10 -3.15
C LEU A 179 15.20 0.15 -3.40
N ILE A 180 14.43 -0.62 -2.64
CA ILE A 180 12.97 -0.69 -2.81
C ILE A 180 12.33 0.67 -2.48
N THR A 181 12.81 1.37 -1.44
CA THR A 181 12.32 2.72 -1.11
C THR A 181 12.48 3.69 -2.28
N PHE A 182 13.67 3.73 -2.88
CA PHE A 182 13.94 4.61 -4.01
C PHE A 182 13.17 4.19 -5.26
N LEU A 183 12.99 2.90 -5.47
CA LEU A 183 12.17 2.40 -6.55
C LEU A 183 10.71 2.82 -6.42
N VAL A 184 10.12 2.70 -5.22
CA VAL A 184 8.76 3.20 -4.93
C VAL A 184 8.69 4.71 -5.18
N ARG A 185 9.71 5.47 -4.75
CA ARG A 185 9.79 6.90 -5.00
C ARG A 185 9.85 7.22 -6.50
N LEU A 186 10.73 6.57 -7.25
CA LEU A 186 10.89 6.75 -8.70
C LEU A 186 9.59 6.46 -9.44
N LEU A 187 8.97 5.31 -9.14
CA LEU A 187 7.68 4.92 -9.71
C LEU A 187 6.56 5.93 -9.39
N ALA A 188 6.67 6.65 -8.27
CA ALA A 188 5.69 7.65 -7.87
C ALA A 188 5.94 9.07 -8.38
N THR A 189 7.17 9.46 -8.81
CA THR A 189 7.55 10.90 -8.90
C THR A 189 8.48 11.37 -10.04
N ASP A 190 8.98 10.54 -10.96
CA ASP A 190 10.06 10.90 -11.93
C ASP A 190 9.91 12.29 -12.63
N GLN A 191 10.91 13.17 -12.84
CA GLN A 191 12.30 13.09 -13.34
C GLN A 191 13.32 13.84 -12.46
N SER A 192 14.58 13.36 -12.42
CA SER A 192 15.78 13.92 -11.77
C SER A 192 16.09 13.50 -10.32
N VAL A 193 15.80 12.25 -9.95
CA VAL A 193 16.23 11.77 -8.62
C VAL A 193 17.70 11.36 -8.63
N TYR A 194 18.58 12.29 -8.30
CA TYR A 194 19.83 11.97 -7.60
C TYR A 194 20.29 13.07 -6.65
N ALA A 195 20.91 12.62 -5.54
CA ALA A 195 22.02 13.33 -4.88
C ALA A 195 22.75 12.50 -3.81
N ASN A 196 22.16 11.49 -3.17
CA ASN A 196 22.64 11.12 -1.81
C ASN A 196 23.08 9.67 -1.54
N ILE A 197 23.40 8.85 -2.55
CA ILE A 197 23.99 7.52 -2.28
C ILE A 197 25.29 7.36 -3.06
N VAL A 198 26.41 7.59 -2.38
CA VAL A 198 27.71 7.10 -2.82
C VAL A 198 27.74 5.60 -2.56
N GLN A 199 27.36 4.81 -3.57
CA GLN A 199 27.56 3.37 -3.54
C GLN A 199 28.98 3.08 -4.02
N GLY A 200 29.81 2.47 -3.17
CA GLY A 200 31.22 2.24 -3.46
C GLY A 200 31.87 1.31 -2.44
N SER A 201 33.10 0.88 -2.67
CA SER A 201 33.85 0.16 -1.64
C SER A 201 35.34 0.45 -1.68
N PHE A 202 35.97 0.33 -0.51
CA PHE A 202 37.40 0.56 -0.34
C PHE A 202 38.22 -0.68 -0.74
N ARG A 203 39.42 -0.44 -1.26
CA ARG A 203 40.47 -1.43 -1.52
C ARG A 203 41.79 -0.88 -1.00
N LYS A 204 42.70 -1.77 -0.60
CA LYS A 204 44.08 -1.41 -0.27
C LYS A 204 45.00 -1.82 -1.40
N VAL A 205 45.86 -0.91 -1.82
CA VAL A 205 46.83 -1.13 -2.90
C VAL A 205 47.97 -2.01 -2.37
N LEU A 206 48.18 -3.18 -2.98
CA LEU A 206 49.14 -4.19 -2.50
C LEU A 206 50.56 -4.02 -3.08
N LYS A 207 50.65 -3.38 -4.24
CA LYS A 207 51.86 -2.99 -4.96
C LYS A 207 51.57 -1.70 -5.71
N ASP A 208 52.58 -0.91 -6.01
CA ASP A 208 52.41 0.30 -6.81
C ASP A 208 51.69 -0.03 -8.12
N ILE A 209 50.70 0.80 -8.48
CA ILE A 209 49.92 0.65 -9.71
C ILE A 209 49.96 1.94 -10.52
N GLU A 210 50.11 1.82 -11.84
CA GLU A 210 49.95 2.91 -12.78
C GLU A 210 48.52 2.93 -13.31
N TYR A 211 47.85 4.07 -13.23
CA TYR A 211 46.49 4.26 -13.74
C TYR A 211 46.32 5.66 -14.31
N GLU A 212 45.97 5.76 -15.60
CA GLU A 212 45.78 7.04 -16.31
C GLU A 212 46.98 8.03 -16.14
N GLY A 213 48.21 7.49 -16.12
CA GLY A 213 49.44 8.28 -15.95
C GLY A 213 49.78 8.66 -14.50
N TYR A 214 49.01 8.18 -13.52
CA TYR A 214 49.29 8.37 -12.09
C TYR A 214 49.79 7.08 -11.43
N THR A 215 50.87 7.19 -10.65
CA THR A 215 51.32 6.14 -9.73
C THR A 215 50.50 6.20 -8.43
N ILE A 216 49.73 5.15 -8.13
CA ILE A 216 49.05 4.98 -6.84
C ILE A 216 49.91 4.08 -5.96
N PRO A 217 50.49 4.60 -4.85
CA PRO A 217 51.46 3.87 -4.07
C PRO A 217 50.89 2.69 -3.28
N LYS A 218 51.73 1.67 -3.06
CA LYS A 218 51.48 0.56 -2.15
C LYS A 218 51.07 1.08 -0.77
N GLY A 219 50.03 0.48 -0.21
CA GLY A 219 49.52 0.79 1.11
C GLY A 219 48.36 1.79 1.13
N TRP A 220 48.16 2.56 0.05
CA TRP A 220 47.06 3.50 -0.06
C TRP A 220 45.70 2.81 -0.10
N GLN A 221 44.67 3.52 0.37
CA GLN A 221 43.28 3.12 0.22
C GLN A 221 42.69 3.78 -1.02
N VAL A 222 42.08 2.97 -1.89
CA VAL A 222 41.36 3.43 -3.07
C VAL A 222 39.88 3.15 -2.85
N ILE A 223 39.03 4.12 -3.16
CA ILE A 223 37.58 3.95 -3.23
C ILE A 223 37.16 4.01 -4.69
N TRP A 224 36.32 3.08 -5.12
CA TRP A 224 35.58 3.23 -6.37
C TRP A 224 34.14 3.58 -6.04
N ALA A 225 33.56 4.49 -6.83
CA ALA A 225 32.21 5.01 -6.64
C ALA A 225 31.35 4.64 -7.86
N ALA A 226 30.40 3.72 -7.66
CA ALA A 226 29.47 3.27 -8.68
C ALA A 226 28.64 4.44 -9.25
N CYS A 227 28.24 5.36 -8.38
CA CYS A 227 27.44 6.52 -8.76
C CYS A 227 28.13 7.41 -9.80
N MET A 228 29.47 7.54 -9.76
CA MET A 228 30.18 8.33 -10.77
C MET A 228 30.13 7.65 -12.14
N THR A 229 30.35 6.34 -12.19
CA THR A 229 30.27 5.56 -13.44
C THR A 229 28.85 5.52 -14.00
N HIS A 230 27.84 5.40 -13.14
CA HIS A 230 26.43 5.36 -13.57
C HIS A 230 25.91 6.71 -14.07
N MET A 231 26.56 7.80 -13.67
CA MET A 231 26.22 9.17 -14.06
C MET A 231 27.11 9.74 -15.16
N ASP A 232 28.00 8.92 -15.71
CA ASP A 232 28.85 9.33 -16.82
C ASP A 232 28.02 9.39 -18.12
N GLU A 233 27.86 10.60 -18.67
CA GLU A 233 27.12 10.84 -19.91
C GLU A 233 27.76 10.15 -21.13
N HIS A 234 29.06 9.85 -21.08
CA HIS A 234 29.74 9.07 -22.11
C HIS A 234 29.36 7.58 -22.08
N ILE A 235 28.83 7.09 -20.96
CA ILE A 235 28.40 5.70 -20.78
C ILE A 235 26.87 5.58 -20.91
N PHE A 236 26.12 6.48 -20.26
CA PHE A 236 24.67 6.50 -20.23
C PHE A 236 24.16 7.86 -20.72
N SER A 237 23.53 7.89 -21.90
CA SER A 237 22.90 9.11 -22.40
C SER A 237 21.77 9.58 -21.46
N ASP A 238 21.75 10.88 -21.16
CA ASP A 238 20.80 11.50 -20.22
C ASP A 238 20.69 10.69 -18.90
N PRO A 239 21.78 10.61 -18.12
CA PRO A 239 21.86 9.70 -16.96
C PRO A 239 20.94 10.15 -15.81
N LEU A 240 20.50 11.42 -15.82
CA LEU A 240 19.55 11.96 -14.86
C LEU A 240 18.11 11.51 -15.12
N LYS A 241 17.82 11.02 -16.32
CA LYS A 241 16.51 10.51 -16.70
C LYS A 241 16.40 9.01 -16.38
N PHE A 242 15.39 8.65 -15.60
CA PHE A 242 15.06 7.25 -15.38
C PHE A 242 14.40 6.67 -16.65
N ASP A 243 15.21 6.01 -17.47
CA ASP A 243 14.78 5.31 -18.68
C ASP A 243 15.14 3.82 -18.57
N PRO A 244 14.19 2.94 -18.20
CA PRO A 244 14.44 1.49 -18.13
C PRO A 244 14.84 0.88 -19.48
N THR A 245 14.42 1.47 -20.61
CA THR A 245 14.72 0.94 -21.96
C THR A 245 16.19 1.08 -22.35
N ARG A 246 16.97 1.87 -21.60
CA ARG A 246 18.42 2.02 -21.84
C ARG A 246 19.18 0.71 -21.72
N PHE A 247 18.72 -0.20 -20.85
CA PHE A 247 19.36 -1.51 -20.67
C PHE A 247 19.04 -2.47 -21.81
N GLU A 248 17.90 -2.31 -22.48
CA GLU A 248 17.58 -3.06 -23.72
C GLU A 248 18.43 -2.57 -24.89
N LYS A 249 18.63 -1.25 -25.00
CA LYS A 249 19.50 -0.64 -26.03
C LYS A 249 20.97 -1.02 -25.81
N GLN A 250 21.46 -0.99 -24.57
CA GLN A 250 22.84 -1.38 -24.22
C GLN A 250 23.15 -2.85 -24.49
N ALA A 251 22.18 -3.75 -24.29
CA ALA A 251 22.35 -5.17 -24.60
C ALA A 251 22.65 -5.40 -26.10
N ASN A 252 22.18 -4.52 -26.97
CA ASN A 252 22.37 -4.61 -28.42
C ASN A 252 23.62 -3.87 -28.94
N SER A 253 24.23 -2.98 -28.15
CA SER A 253 25.32 -2.09 -28.59
C SER A 253 26.69 -2.40 -27.98
N GLY A 254 26.85 -3.52 -27.25
CA GLY A 254 28.16 -3.98 -26.76
C GLY A 254 28.77 -3.07 -25.68
N ALA A 255 27.98 -2.76 -24.64
CA ALA A 255 28.42 -1.86 -23.56
C ALA A 255 29.77 -2.29 -22.94
N PRO A 256 30.67 -1.33 -22.60
CA PRO A 256 31.97 -1.66 -22.02
C PRO A 256 31.84 -2.45 -20.71
N PRO A 257 32.76 -3.39 -20.41
CA PRO A 257 32.79 -4.06 -19.12
C PRO A 257 32.81 -3.05 -17.96
N TYR A 258 32.13 -3.35 -16.87
CA TYR A 258 32.05 -2.51 -15.67
C TYR A 258 31.37 -1.13 -15.87
N CYS A 259 30.61 -0.93 -16.94
CA CYS A 259 29.77 0.27 -17.13
C CYS A 259 28.61 0.34 -16.11
N PHE A 260 28.03 -0.80 -15.71
CA PHE A 260 26.95 -0.86 -14.72
C PHE A 260 27.32 -1.73 -13.51
N VAL A 261 27.94 -1.11 -12.51
CA VAL A 261 28.46 -1.78 -11.30
C VAL A 261 27.58 -1.60 -10.04
N ALA A 262 26.25 -1.67 -10.18
CA ALA A 262 25.32 -1.56 -9.04
C ALA A 262 25.49 -2.66 -7.98
N PHE A 263 26.11 -3.78 -8.35
CA PHE A 263 26.45 -4.87 -7.44
C PHE A 263 27.97 -5.05 -7.29
N GLY A 264 28.77 -4.05 -7.71
CA GLY A 264 30.22 -4.17 -7.83
C GLY A 264 30.66 -5.04 -9.01
N GLY A 265 31.88 -5.56 -8.93
CA GLY A 265 32.49 -6.35 -10.00
C GLY A 265 33.66 -7.22 -9.54
N GLY A 266 34.10 -8.11 -10.43
CA GLY A 266 35.22 -9.02 -10.21
C GLY A 266 35.01 -9.99 -9.04
N ALA A 267 36.11 -10.36 -8.35
CA ALA A 267 36.09 -11.34 -7.27
C ALA A 267 35.25 -10.95 -6.03
N ARG A 268 34.80 -9.70 -5.95
CA ARG A 268 33.99 -9.16 -4.85
C ARG A 268 32.60 -8.68 -5.30
N ILE A 269 32.14 -9.09 -6.49
CA ILE A 269 30.76 -8.83 -6.92
C ILE A 269 29.78 -9.36 -5.88
N CYS A 270 28.69 -8.62 -5.62
CA CYS A 270 27.70 -8.96 -4.61
C CYS A 270 27.19 -10.39 -4.83
N PRO A 271 27.34 -11.30 -3.86
CA PRO A 271 26.82 -12.66 -3.99
C PRO A 271 25.28 -12.71 -3.93
N GLY A 272 24.63 -11.69 -3.36
CA GLY A 272 23.17 -11.55 -3.24
C GLY A 272 22.50 -10.74 -4.35
N ASN A 273 23.15 -10.54 -5.50
CA ASN A 273 22.58 -9.75 -6.59
C ASN A 273 21.25 -10.34 -7.11
N GLU A 274 21.19 -11.66 -7.35
CA GLU A 274 19.99 -12.34 -7.83
C GLU A 274 18.89 -12.36 -6.76
N PHE A 275 19.26 -12.52 -5.50
CA PHE A 275 18.32 -12.41 -4.38
C PHE A 275 17.66 -11.02 -4.33
N ALA A 276 18.47 -9.95 -4.36
CA ALA A 276 17.97 -8.58 -4.33
C ALA A 276 17.09 -8.27 -5.55
N ARG A 277 17.41 -8.82 -6.73
CA ARG A 277 16.57 -8.69 -7.93
C ARG A 277 15.22 -9.35 -7.76
N ILE A 278 15.17 -10.58 -7.26
CA ILE A 278 13.91 -11.31 -7.03
C ILE A 278 13.06 -10.58 -5.99
N GLU A 279 13.63 -10.23 -4.84
CA GLU A 279 12.95 -9.48 -3.77
C GLU A 279 12.33 -8.18 -4.32
N THR A 280 13.10 -7.44 -5.12
CA THR A 280 12.66 -6.21 -5.79
C THR A 280 11.53 -6.47 -6.78
N LEU A 281 11.65 -7.48 -7.64
CA LEU A 281 10.64 -7.81 -8.65
C LEU A 281 9.31 -8.26 -8.03
N VAL A 282 9.35 -9.10 -7.00
CA VAL A 282 8.15 -9.54 -6.26
C VAL A 282 7.46 -8.33 -5.63
N THR A 283 8.23 -7.44 -5.00
CA THR A 283 7.67 -6.23 -4.38
C THR A 283 7.00 -5.30 -5.40
N ILE A 284 7.64 -5.04 -6.56
CA ILE A 284 7.05 -4.25 -7.64
C ILE A 284 5.76 -4.89 -8.16
N HIS A 285 5.74 -6.21 -8.35
CA HIS A 285 4.58 -6.92 -8.87
C HIS A 285 3.34 -6.65 -8.02
N TYR A 286 3.45 -6.75 -6.69
CA TYR A 286 2.33 -6.49 -5.79
C TYR A 286 1.94 -5.02 -5.71
N LEU A 287 2.92 -4.11 -5.68
CA LEU A 287 2.64 -2.67 -5.70
C LEU A 287 1.88 -2.26 -6.97
N LYS A 288 2.30 -2.80 -8.13
CA LYS A 288 1.61 -2.59 -9.40
C LYS A 288 0.19 -3.14 -9.36
N ARG A 289 0.00 -4.38 -8.88
CA ARG A 289 -1.34 -4.98 -8.76
C ARG A 289 -2.25 -4.20 -7.83
N MET A 290 -1.73 -3.67 -6.72
CA MET A 290 -2.50 -2.83 -5.81
C MET A 290 -2.91 -1.52 -6.48
N ALA A 291 -1.98 -0.83 -7.16
CA ALA A 291 -2.29 0.39 -7.90
C ALA A 291 -3.33 0.15 -9.01
N GLN A 292 -3.17 -0.94 -9.77
CA GLN A 292 -4.13 -1.38 -10.79
C GLN A 292 -5.50 -1.70 -10.18
N ALA A 293 -5.56 -2.37 -9.04
CA ALA A 293 -6.81 -2.68 -8.37
C ALA A 293 -7.58 -1.40 -7.96
N VAL A 294 -6.87 -0.38 -7.46
CA VAL A 294 -7.49 0.93 -7.14
C VAL A 294 -7.96 1.64 -8.41
N GLU A 295 -7.15 1.62 -9.46
CA GLU A 295 -7.49 2.22 -10.76
C GLU A 295 -8.70 1.54 -11.40
N GLU A 296 -8.74 0.21 -11.43
CA GLU A 296 -9.85 -0.59 -11.92
C GLU A 296 -11.11 -0.36 -11.09
N TRP A 297 -11.00 -0.39 -9.76
CA TRP A 297 -12.11 -0.09 -8.85
C TRP A 297 -12.72 1.30 -9.13
N TYR A 298 -11.87 2.32 -9.35
CA TYR A 298 -12.31 3.67 -9.69
C TYR A 298 -12.92 3.76 -11.10
N LYS A 299 -12.33 3.09 -12.10
CA LYS A 299 -12.84 3.07 -13.48
C LYS A 299 -14.18 2.33 -13.60
N GLN A 300 -14.39 1.30 -12.79
CA GLN A 300 -15.64 0.54 -12.70
C GLN A 300 -16.78 1.34 -12.05
N MET A 301 -16.52 2.50 -11.45
CA MET A 301 -17.59 3.32 -10.90
C MET A 301 -18.45 3.94 -12.02
N PRO A 302 -19.78 3.91 -11.87
CA PRO A 302 -20.69 4.66 -12.73
C PRO A 302 -20.40 6.17 -12.75
N ILE A 303 -20.89 6.86 -13.77
CA ILE A 303 -20.44 8.21 -14.10
C ILE A 303 -20.76 9.24 -13.01
N ILE A 304 -21.96 9.21 -12.40
CA ILE A 304 -22.35 10.19 -11.38
C ILE A 304 -21.57 9.93 -10.09
N THR A 305 -21.53 8.67 -9.64
CA THR A 305 -20.77 8.25 -8.46
C THR A 305 -19.30 8.64 -8.59
N ARG A 306 -18.68 8.32 -9.73
CA ARG A 306 -17.28 8.65 -10.00
C ARG A 306 -17.04 10.17 -10.00
N SER A 307 -17.90 10.92 -10.69
CA SER A 307 -17.77 12.38 -10.79
C SER A 307 -17.95 13.04 -9.42
N TYR A 308 -18.92 12.58 -8.63
CA TYR A 308 -19.19 13.14 -7.31
C TYR A 308 -18.06 12.80 -6.31
N LEU A 309 -17.61 11.54 -6.26
CA LEU A 309 -16.49 11.14 -5.41
C LEU A 309 -15.21 11.93 -5.75
N THR A 310 -14.90 12.09 -7.03
CA THR A 310 -13.73 12.85 -7.48
C THR A 310 -13.85 14.32 -7.15
N ALA A 311 -15.00 14.94 -7.42
CA ALA A 311 -15.23 16.33 -7.05
C ALA A 311 -15.10 16.54 -5.53
N ALA A 312 -15.58 15.59 -4.72
CA ALA A 312 -15.48 15.67 -3.27
C ALA A 312 -14.03 15.57 -2.75
N ILE A 313 -13.26 14.61 -3.28
CA ILE A 313 -11.86 14.42 -2.93
C ILE A 313 -11.02 15.62 -3.39
N VAL A 314 -11.15 16.04 -4.65
CA VAL A 314 -10.39 17.16 -5.22
C VAL A 314 -10.67 18.46 -4.48
N THR A 315 -11.94 18.75 -4.16
CA THR A 315 -12.31 19.97 -3.41
C THR A 315 -11.72 19.94 -2.00
N THR A 316 -11.78 18.79 -1.32
CA THR A 316 -11.26 18.63 0.05
C THR A 316 -9.74 18.71 0.10
N ILE A 317 -9.04 18.10 -0.87
CA ILE A 317 -7.58 18.22 -1.01
C ILE A 317 -7.19 19.65 -1.36
N GLY A 318 -7.89 20.30 -2.31
CA GLY A 318 -7.61 21.68 -2.70
C GLY A 318 -7.72 22.67 -1.54
N CYS A 319 -8.67 22.47 -0.62
CA CYS A 319 -8.75 23.24 0.62
C CYS A 319 -7.67 22.85 1.64
N SER A 320 -7.32 21.57 1.73
CA SER A 320 -6.26 21.09 2.64
C SER A 320 -4.86 21.57 2.24
N LEU A 321 -4.65 21.81 0.94
CA LEU A 321 -3.43 22.38 0.37
C LEU A 321 -3.47 23.92 0.31
N GLU A 322 -4.50 24.55 0.87
CA GLU A 322 -4.70 26.01 0.87
C GLU A 322 -4.79 26.65 -0.53
N ILE A 323 -5.03 25.85 -1.59
CA ILE A 323 -5.25 26.33 -2.96
C ILE A 323 -6.60 27.07 -3.04
N ILE A 324 -7.62 26.54 -2.35
CA ILE A 324 -8.96 27.11 -2.31
C ILE A 324 -9.34 27.37 -0.86
N SER A 325 -9.65 28.63 -0.52
CA SER A 325 -10.15 28.94 0.82
C SER A 325 -11.58 28.37 1.03
N PRO A 326 -11.85 27.65 2.14
CA PRO A 326 -13.19 27.13 2.45
C PRO A 326 -14.29 28.21 2.49
N TYR A 327 -13.91 29.48 2.71
CA TYR A 327 -14.84 30.61 2.69
C TYR A 327 -15.50 30.86 1.32
N HIS A 328 -14.91 30.37 0.23
CA HIS A 328 -15.52 30.45 -1.11
C HIS A 328 -16.56 29.38 -1.38
N LEU A 329 -16.59 28.31 -0.56
CA LEU A 329 -17.36 27.10 -0.85
C LEU A 329 -18.64 26.98 -0.02
N TYR A 330 -18.65 27.52 1.20
CA TYR A 330 -19.77 27.33 2.13
C TYR A 330 -21.07 27.98 1.63
N LEU A 331 -22.19 27.42 2.08
CA LEU A 331 -23.51 27.92 1.75
C LEU A 331 -23.76 29.26 2.46
N ASN A 332 -23.85 30.34 1.68
CA ASN A 332 -24.23 31.66 2.19
C ASN A 332 -25.41 32.23 1.39
N PRO A 333 -26.62 32.25 1.95
CA PRO A 333 -27.82 32.68 1.24
C PRO A 333 -27.74 34.13 0.77
N LYS A 334 -27.15 35.01 1.59
CA LYS A 334 -26.99 36.42 1.25
C LYS A 334 -26.07 36.62 0.06
N LEU A 335 -24.96 35.88 0.00
CA LEU A 335 -24.01 35.98 -1.12
C LEU A 335 -24.55 35.35 -2.41
N VAL A 336 -25.31 34.24 -2.30
CA VAL A 336 -25.95 33.61 -3.46
C VAL A 336 -26.93 34.58 -4.12
N VAL A 337 -27.81 35.21 -3.34
CA VAL A 337 -28.87 36.07 -3.88
C VAL A 337 -28.37 37.48 -4.21
N LYS A 338 -27.57 38.11 -3.32
CA LYS A 338 -27.15 39.51 -3.50
C LYS A 338 -25.91 39.69 -4.37
N GLN A 339 -25.06 38.67 -4.48
CA GLN A 339 -23.78 38.75 -5.20
C GLN A 339 -23.66 37.68 -6.31
N TYR A 340 -24.76 37.03 -6.68
CA TYR A 340 -24.81 36.04 -7.78
C TYR A 340 -23.80 34.89 -7.64
N GLN A 341 -23.43 34.51 -6.41
CA GLN A 341 -22.46 33.43 -6.14
C GLN A 341 -23.11 32.05 -6.20
N PHE A 342 -23.72 31.70 -7.34
CA PHE A 342 -24.53 30.49 -7.51
C PHE A 342 -23.77 29.18 -7.33
N TRP A 343 -22.45 29.16 -7.55
CA TRP A 343 -21.61 27.98 -7.35
C TRP A 343 -21.69 27.45 -5.91
N ARG A 344 -21.96 28.31 -4.93
CA ARG A 344 -22.13 27.93 -3.51
C ARG A 344 -23.27 26.94 -3.28
N LEU A 345 -24.27 26.91 -4.16
CA LEU A 345 -25.35 25.92 -4.11
C LEU A 345 -24.86 24.51 -4.42
N ILE A 346 -23.75 24.37 -5.13
CA ILE A 346 -23.15 23.09 -5.50
C ILE A 346 -21.94 22.79 -4.60
N THR A 347 -21.01 23.73 -4.46
CA THR A 347 -19.74 23.50 -3.76
C THR A 347 -19.90 23.13 -2.29
N ASN A 348 -20.98 23.56 -1.63
CA ASN A 348 -21.25 23.23 -0.23
C ASN A 348 -21.52 21.72 -0.02
N PHE A 349 -21.91 21.00 -1.07
CA PHE A 349 -22.10 19.54 -1.07
C PHE A 349 -20.82 18.77 -1.42
N LEU A 350 -19.80 19.43 -1.98
CA LEU A 350 -18.56 18.80 -2.43
C LEU A 350 -17.46 18.85 -1.36
N TYR A 351 -17.51 19.79 -0.43
CA TYR A 351 -16.46 19.95 0.57
C TYR A 351 -16.80 19.29 1.91
N PHE A 352 -16.00 18.31 2.32
CA PHE A 352 -16.20 17.53 3.55
C PHE A 352 -15.31 17.99 4.73
N ARG A 353 -14.83 19.23 4.71
CA ARG A 353 -14.02 19.83 5.79
C ARG A 353 -12.65 19.16 5.95
N LYS A 354 -12.35 18.60 7.12
CA LYS A 354 -11.01 18.08 7.46
C LYS A 354 -10.87 16.63 6.97
N MET A 355 -9.69 16.24 6.53
CA MET A 355 -9.37 14.85 6.20
C MET A 355 -9.07 14.02 7.46
N ASP A 356 -10.08 13.80 8.29
CA ASP A 356 -10.01 12.95 9.48
C ASP A 356 -10.75 11.61 9.27
N LEU A 357 -10.93 10.86 10.36
CA LEU A 357 -11.62 9.57 10.32
C LEU A 357 -13.09 9.73 9.86
N ASP A 358 -13.76 10.81 10.26
CA ASP A 358 -15.14 11.12 9.84
C ASP A 358 -15.23 11.29 8.32
N PHE A 359 -14.28 12.03 7.73
CA PHE A 359 -14.16 12.17 6.28
C PHE A 359 -14.00 10.82 5.57
N MET A 360 -13.12 9.93 6.08
CA MET A 360 -12.90 8.62 5.47
C MET A 360 -14.18 7.78 5.42
N PHE A 361 -14.95 7.79 6.51
CA PHE A 361 -16.23 7.08 6.55
C PHE A 361 -17.27 7.68 5.59
N HIS A 362 -17.36 9.01 5.53
CA HIS A 362 -18.26 9.68 4.58
C HIS A 362 -17.88 9.42 3.12
N MET A 363 -16.59 9.38 2.79
CA MET A 363 -16.12 8.98 1.46
C MET A 363 -16.41 7.51 1.14
N PHE A 364 -16.26 6.63 2.12
CA PHE A 364 -16.65 5.23 1.97
C PHE A 364 -18.16 5.08 1.73
N PHE A 365 -19.01 5.76 2.52
CA PHE A 365 -20.46 5.72 2.34
C PHE A 365 -20.89 6.35 1.02
N LEU A 366 -20.26 7.46 0.63
CA LEU A 366 -20.44 8.07 -0.67
C LEU A 366 -20.12 7.05 -1.78
N ALA A 367 -18.90 6.51 -1.81
CA ALA A 367 -18.47 5.56 -2.83
C ALA A 367 -19.35 4.30 -2.86
N ARG A 368 -19.76 3.77 -1.69
CA ARG A 368 -20.55 2.54 -1.57
C ARG A 368 -22.01 2.74 -1.95
N TYR A 369 -22.71 3.66 -1.30
CA TYR A 369 -24.17 3.79 -1.44
C TYR A 369 -24.58 4.61 -2.66
N CYS A 370 -23.75 5.56 -3.11
CA CYS A 370 -23.95 6.22 -4.40
C CYS A 370 -23.86 5.17 -5.52
N LYS A 371 -22.80 4.34 -5.52
CA LYS A 371 -22.65 3.22 -6.47
C LYS A 371 -23.82 2.25 -6.42
N LEU A 372 -24.20 1.77 -5.23
CA LEU A 372 -25.29 0.80 -5.10
C LEU A 372 -26.64 1.36 -5.57
N LEU A 373 -26.89 2.66 -5.41
CA LEU A 373 -28.11 3.28 -5.93
C LEU A 373 -28.04 3.41 -7.46
N GLU A 374 -26.94 3.90 -8.00
CA GLU A 374 -26.76 4.11 -9.45
C GLU A 374 -26.78 2.79 -10.24
N GLU A 375 -26.15 1.73 -9.72
CA GLU A 375 -26.07 0.41 -10.39
C GLU A 375 -27.30 -0.47 -10.20
N ASN A 376 -28.02 -0.34 -9.08
CA ASN A 376 -29.17 -1.20 -8.78
C ASN A 376 -30.48 -0.46 -9.01
N SER A 377 -30.81 0.49 -8.12
CA SER A 377 -32.11 1.17 -8.12
C SER A 377 -32.32 2.03 -9.37
N PHE A 378 -31.25 2.65 -9.88
CA PHE A 378 -31.28 3.54 -11.04
C PHE A 378 -30.51 3.00 -12.24
N ARG A 379 -30.36 1.67 -12.35
CA ARG A 379 -29.64 1.04 -13.46
C ARG A 379 -30.22 1.49 -14.81
N GLY A 380 -29.38 2.06 -15.67
CA GLY A 380 -29.80 2.60 -16.97
C GLY A 380 -30.72 3.83 -16.91
N ARG A 381 -30.87 4.44 -15.73
CA ARG A 381 -31.67 5.65 -15.48
C ARG A 381 -30.83 6.72 -14.80
N THR A 382 -29.65 6.99 -15.35
CA THR A 382 -28.66 7.94 -14.81
C THR A 382 -29.27 9.34 -14.57
N ALA A 383 -30.15 9.80 -15.46
CA ALA A 383 -30.86 11.06 -15.31
C ALA A 383 -31.80 11.09 -14.08
N ASP A 384 -32.48 9.99 -13.79
CA ASP A 384 -33.35 9.86 -12.61
C ASP A 384 -32.49 9.86 -11.33
N PHE A 385 -31.32 9.22 -11.35
CA PHE A 385 -30.38 9.24 -10.23
C PHE A 385 -29.83 10.63 -9.95
N PHE A 386 -29.38 11.33 -11.00
CA PHE A 386 -28.92 12.71 -10.89
C PHE A 386 -30.03 13.63 -10.36
N TYR A 387 -31.28 13.44 -10.81
CA TYR A 387 -32.42 14.19 -10.31
C TYR A 387 -32.73 13.91 -8.83
N MET A 388 -32.56 12.68 -8.34
CA MET A 388 -32.64 12.38 -6.91
C MET A 388 -31.62 13.19 -6.10
N LEU A 389 -30.37 13.28 -6.56
CA LEU A 389 -29.33 14.08 -5.89
C LEU A 389 -29.69 15.57 -5.88
N LEU A 390 -30.21 16.09 -6.99
CA LEU A 390 -30.69 17.48 -7.08
C LEU A 390 -31.88 17.75 -6.16
N PHE A 391 -32.84 16.82 -6.08
CA PHE A 391 -33.95 16.89 -5.15
C PHE A 391 -33.43 16.97 -3.71
N GLY A 392 -32.52 16.06 -3.34
CA GLY A 392 -31.86 16.06 -2.04
C GLY A 392 -31.19 17.39 -1.70
N ALA A 393 -30.35 17.89 -2.61
CA ALA A 393 -29.66 19.16 -2.47
C ALA A 393 -30.65 20.33 -2.30
N SER A 394 -31.74 20.35 -3.06
CA SER A 394 -32.77 21.39 -2.99
C SER A 394 -33.53 21.38 -1.66
N VAL A 395 -33.91 20.20 -1.18
CA VAL A 395 -34.63 20.01 0.10
C VAL A 395 -33.73 20.40 1.26
N LEU A 396 -32.49 19.92 1.28
CA LEU A 396 -31.52 20.24 2.33
C LEU A 396 -31.23 21.75 2.38
N THR A 397 -31.00 22.38 1.22
CA THR A 397 -30.81 23.83 1.14
C THR A 397 -32.06 24.56 1.65
N GLY A 398 -33.25 24.14 1.24
CA GLY A 398 -34.52 24.71 1.69
C GLY A 398 -34.74 24.60 3.20
N ILE A 399 -34.42 23.45 3.80
CA ILE A 399 -34.52 23.25 5.25
C ILE A 399 -33.57 24.19 6.00
N VAL A 400 -32.33 24.36 5.54
CA VAL A 400 -31.38 25.29 6.18
C VAL A 400 -31.82 26.74 6.03
N LEU A 401 -32.32 27.12 4.85
CA LEU A 401 -32.82 28.48 4.60
C LEU A 401 -34.01 28.83 5.48
N LEU A 402 -35.02 27.95 5.53
CA LEU A 402 -36.23 28.16 6.32
C LEU A 402 -35.95 28.03 7.82
N GLY A 403 -35.16 27.04 8.23
CA GLY A 403 -34.74 26.84 9.62
C GLY A 403 -33.94 28.03 10.15
N GLY A 404 -33.11 28.65 9.31
CA GLY A 404 -32.37 29.87 9.63
C GLY A 404 -33.25 31.11 9.84
N MET A 405 -34.51 31.10 9.37
CA MET A 405 -35.47 32.20 9.58
C MET A 405 -36.26 32.05 10.88
N ILE A 406 -36.23 30.89 11.54
CA ILE A 406 -37.01 30.62 12.77
C ILE A 406 -36.17 31.05 13.99
N PRO A 407 -36.60 32.02 14.82
CA PRO A 407 -35.78 32.59 15.88
C PRO A 407 -35.13 31.55 16.81
N TYR A 408 -35.89 30.56 17.27
CA TYR A 408 -35.44 29.52 18.21
C TYR A 408 -34.51 28.45 17.61
N LEU A 409 -34.49 28.30 16.29
CA LEU A 409 -33.66 27.31 15.58
C LEU A 409 -32.50 27.95 14.82
N SER A 410 -32.54 29.28 14.63
CA SER A 410 -31.61 30.04 13.80
C SER A 410 -30.14 29.83 14.16
N GLU A 411 -29.78 29.77 15.45
CA GLU A 411 -28.40 29.55 15.89
C GLU A 411 -27.85 28.17 15.50
N SER A 412 -28.67 27.12 15.64
CA SER A 412 -28.30 25.76 15.27
C SER A 412 -28.11 25.62 13.77
N PHE A 413 -29.02 26.20 12.97
CA PHE A 413 -28.93 26.19 11.51
C PHE A 413 -27.81 27.09 10.98
N ALA A 414 -27.49 28.21 11.64
CA ALA A 414 -26.40 29.09 11.26
C ALA A 414 -25.01 28.42 11.35
N ARG A 415 -24.87 27.35 12.15
CA ARG A 415 -23.64 26.55 12.23
C ARG A 415 -23.51 25.54 11.08
N ILE A 416 -24.58 25.26 10.34
CA ILE A 416 -24.62 24.31 9.23
C ILE A 416 -24.22 25.04 7.95
N ILE A 417 -22.91 25.05 7.69
CA ILE A 417 -22.29 25.77 6.56
C ILE A 417 -22.02 24.87 5.34
N PHE A 418 -21.98 23.55 5.54
CA PHE A 418 -21.76 22.53 4.51
C PHE A 418 -22.78 21.40 4.67
N LEU A 419 -23.35 20.93 3.56
CA LEU A 419 -24.42 19.91 3.54
C LEU A 419 -23.96 18.60 2.87
N SER A 420 -22.66 18.44 2.64
CA SER A 420 -22.05 17.24 2.07
C SER A 420 -22.41 15.96 2.83
N ASN A 421 -22.27 15.97 4.15
CA ASN A 421 -22.59 14.83 5.02
C ASN A 421 -24.10 14.51 4.98
N SER A 422 -24.95 15.54 5.03
CA SER A 422 -26.41 15.38 4.91
C SER A 422 -26.80 14.69 3.61
N LEU A 423 -26.19 15.06 2.48
CA LEU A 423 -26.49 14.42 1.20
C LEU A 423 -26.03 12.95 1.17
N THR A 424 -24.90 12.62 1.80
CA THR A 424 -24.47 11.23 1.99
C THR A 424 -25.47 10.44 2.82
N PHE A 425 -25.95 10.98 3.94
CA PHE A 425 -26.96 10.34 4.78
C PHE A 425 -28.31 10.19 4.07
N MET A 426 -28.69 11.12 3.21
CA MET A 426 -29.87 10.99 2.36
C MET A 426 -29.76 9.77 1.45
N MET A 427 -28.62 9.57 0.77
CA MET A 427 -28.40 8.40 -0.09
C MET A 427 -28.44 7.10 0.71
N VAL A 428 -27.74 7.05 1.85
CA VAL A 428 -27.78 5.90 2.77
C VAL A 428 -29.22 5.59 3.17
N TYR A 429 -30.00 6.62 3.51
CA TYR A 429 -31.39 6.48 3.92
C TYR A 429 -32.25 5.91 2.79
N VAL A 430 -32.19 6.48 1.59
CA VAL A 430 -32.97 5.99 0.44
C VAL A 430 -32.62 4.53 0.14
N TRP A 431 -31.33 4.19 0.09
CA TRP A 431 -30.89 2.82 -0.15
C TRP A 431 -31.40 1.84 0.93
N SER A 432 -31.34 2.25 2.20
CA SER A 432 -31.80 1.44 3.34
C SER A 432 -33.28 1.08 3.26
N LYS A 433 -34.12 2.02 2.79
CA LYS A 433 -35.57 1.84 2.68
C LYS A 433 -35.96 1.05 1.44
N GLN A 434 -35.16 1.13 0.38
CA GLN A 434 -35.35 0.29 -0.82
C GLN A 434 -34.90 -1.17 -0.58
N ASN A 435 -33.99 -1.40 0.38
CA ASN A 435 -33.41 -2.72 0.63
C ASN A 435 -33.54 -3.19 2.09
N PRO A 436 -34.73 -3.15 2.73
CA PRO A 436 -34.86 -3.24 4.18
C PRO A 436 -34.44 -4.59 4.79
N PHE A 437 -34.49 -5.68 4.00
CA PHE A 437 -34.22 -7.05 4.45
C PHE A 437 -32.77 -7.51 4.26
N ILE A 438 -31.90 -6.68 3.68
CA ILE A 438 -30.48 -7.04 3.50
C ILE A 438 -29.80 -7.04 4.86
N HIS A 439 -29.17 -8.16 5.24
CA HIS A 439 -28.33 -8.23 6.42
C HIS A 439 -26.97 -7.57 6.18
N MET A 440 -26.57 -6.71 7.10
CA MET A 440 -25.31 -5.98 7.06
C MET A 440 -24.52 -6.26 8.32
N SER A 441 -23.20 -6.16 8.23
CA SER A 441 -22.29 -6.21 9.39
C SER A 441 -21.62 -4.85 9.54
N PHE A 442 -21.62 -4.29 10.76
CA PHE A 442 -20.88 -3.06 11.06
C PHE A 442 -19.49 -3.43 11.56
N LEU A 443 -18.46 -3.22 10.73
CA LEU A 443 -17.04 -3.47 11.06
C LEU A 443 -16.74 -4.88 11.59
N GLY A 444 -17.58 -5.88 11.27
CA GLY A 444 -17.43 -7.25 11.80
C GLY A 444 -17.90 -7.46 13.25
N LEU A 445 -18.41 -6.42 13.92
CA LEU A 445 -18.75 -6.45 15.34
C LEU A 445 -20.14 -7.04 15.61
N PHE A 446 -21.15 -6.58 14.86
CA PHE A 446 -22.53 -7.03 14.99
C PHE A 446 -23.26 -6.94 13.65
N THR A 447 -24.29 -7.77 13.49
CA THR A 447 -25.14 -7.79 12.30
C THR A 447 -26.47 -7.11 12.56
N PHE A 448 -26.99 -6.41 11.56
CA PHE A 448 -28.28 -5.71 11.62
C PHE A 448 -28.90 -5.66 10.23
N THR A 449 -30.19 -5.35 10.13
CA THR A 449 -30.85 -5.20 8.82
C THR A 449 -30.60 -3.81 8.25
N ALA A 450 -30.48 -3.70 6.93
CA ALA A 450 -30.22 -2.44 6.23
C ALA A 450 -31.23 -1.34 6.61
N ALA A 451 -32.47 -1.67 6.97
CA ALA A 451 -33.45 -0.72 7.49
C ALA A 451 -32.97 0.15 8.67
N TYR A 452 -32.05 -0.37 9.49
CA TYR A 452 -31.44 0.33 10.64
C TYR A 452 -30.11 1.02 10.30
N LEU A 453 -29.59 0.86 9.09
CA LEU A 453 -28.31 1.42 8.68
C LEU A 453 -28.17 2.92 8.96
N PRO A 454 -29.13 3.80 8.60
CA PRO A 454 -29.00 5.22 8.89
C PRO A 454 -28.85 5.53 10.38
N TRP A 455 -29.52 4.75 11.24
CA TRP A 455 -29.48 4.92 12.69
C TRP A 455 -28.16 4.43 13.29
N VAL A 456 -27.64 3.30 12.79
CA VAL A 456 -26.32 2.78 13.18
C VAL A 456 -25.24 3.78 12.79
N LEU A 457 -25.29 4.33 11.57
CA LEU A 457 -24.33 5.34 11.11
C LEU A 457 -24.44 6.65 11.88
N LEU A 458 -25.66 7.10 12.20
CA LEU A 458 -25.88 8.29 13.03
C LEU A 458 -25.26 8.12 14.43
N GLY A 459 -25.51 6.98 15.09
CA GLY A 459 -24.94 6.69 16.40
C GLY A 459 -23.41 6.65 16.37
N PHE A 460 -22.84 6.06 15.33
CA PHE A 460 -21.39 6.03 15.13
C PHE A 460 -20.80 7.42 14.83
N SER A 461 -21.45 8.21 13.99
CA SER A 461 -21.07 9.60 13.66
C SER A 461 -20.98 10.46 14.93
N VAL A 462 -21.98 10.35 15.82
CA VAL A 462 -21.98 11.02 17.13
C VAL A 462 -20.82 10.54 18.01
N LEU A 463 -20.52 9.24 18.02
CA LEU A 463 -19.40 8.67 18.79
C LEU A 463 -18.04 9.19 18.31
N VAL A 464 -17.89 9.41 17.00
CA VAL A 464 -16.67 10.00 16.39
C VAL A 464 -16.60 11.53 16.61
N GLY A 465 -17.65 12.14 17.15
CA GLY A 465 -17.70 13.57 17.47
C GLY A 465 -18.30 14.45 16.38
N ALA A 466 -18.96 13.86 15.38
CA ALA A 466 -19.64 14.59 14.32
C ALA A 466 -21.03 15.11 14.77
N SER A 467 -21.57 16.04 13.99
CA SER A 467 -22.82 16.72 14.34
C SER A 467 -24.05 15.91 13.92
N ALA A 468 -24.77 15.37 14.90
CA ALA A 468 -26.02 14.61 14.67
C ALA A 468 -27.05 15.38 13.83
N TRP A 469 -27.09 16.71 13.94
CA TRP A 469 -28.04 17.55 13.21
C TRP A 469 -27.85 17.49 11.70
N VAL A 470 -26.60 17.48 11.24
CA VAL A 470 -26.29 17.44 9.81
C VAL A 470 -26.75 16.11 9.22
N ASP A 471 -26.54 15.01 9.93
CA ASP A 471 -26.91 13.67 9.48
C ASP A 471 -28.43 13.44 9.51
N LEU A 472 -29.09 13.95 10.57
CA LEU A 472 -30.55 13.89 10.71
C LEU A 472 -31.26 14.64 9.58
N LEU A 473 -30.74 15.81 9.15
CA LEU A 473 -31.26 16.53 7.98
C LEU A 473 -31.19 15.67 6.72
N GLY A 474 -30.11 14.92 6.55
CA GLY A 474 -29.96 13.94 5.48
C GLY A 474 -31.05 12.87 5.50
N MET A 475 -31.33 12.31 6.67
CA MET A 475 -32.40 11.31 6.84
C MET A 475 -33.78 11.89 6.55
N ILE A 476 -34.06 13.13 6.95
CA ILE A 476 -35.33 13.83 6.65
C ILE A 476 -35.47 14.02 5.14
N ALA A 477 -34.44 14.52 4.45
CA ALA A 477 -34.46 14.68 3.01
C ALA A 477 -34.61 13.33 2.28
N GLY A 478 -33.95 12.28 2.78
CA GLY A 478 -34.07 10.93 2.24
C GLY A 478 -35.46 10.34 2.43
N HIS A 479 -36.09 10.59 3.58
CA HIS A 479 -37.47 10.19 3.83
C HIS A 479 -38.45 10.92 2.93
N ALA A 480 -38.28 12.24 2.74
CA ALA A 480 -39.09 13.01 1.81
C ALA A 480 -39.01 12.46 0.38
N TYR A 481 -37.80 12.13 -0.09
CA TYR A 481 -37.61 11.51 -1.40
C TYR A 481 -38.29 10.14 -1.49
N TYR A 482 -37.98 9.23 -0.56
CA TYR A 482 -38.56 7.89 -0.51
C TYR A 482 -40.09 7.93 -0.43
N PHE A 483 -40.66 8.84 0.35
CA PHE A 483 -42.10 9.00 0.43
C PHE A 483 -42.69 9.43 -0.91
N LEU A 484 -42.13 10.45 -1.56
CA LEU A 484 -42.66 10.97 -2.81
C LEU A 484 -42.44 10.06 -4.03
N GLU A 485 -41.36 9.28 -4.04
CA GLU A 485 -41.00 8.40 -5.15
C GLU A 485 -41.57 6.98 -5.00
N ASP A 486 -41.55 6.40 -3.79
CA ASP A 486 -41.93 5.00 -3.56
C ASP A 486 -43.31 4.85 -2.90
N VAL A 487 -43.65 5.68 -1.91
CA VAL A 487 -44.87 5.50 -1.08
C VAL A 487 -46.09 6.19 -1.71
N TYR A 488 -45.96 7.48 -2.03
CA TYR A 488 -47.03 8.32 -2.54
C TYR A 488 -47.62 7.81 -3.86
N PRO A 489 -46.81 7.31 -4.84
CA PRO A 489 -47.36 6.74 -6.06
C PRO A 489 -48.12 5.44 -5.83
N ARG A 490 -47.73 4.62 -4.83
CA ARG A 490 -48.48 3.41 -4.46
C ARG A 490 -49.83 3.75 -3.83
N MET A 491 -49.92 4.87 -3.12
CA MET A 491 -51.18 5.33 -2.49
C MET A 491 -52.12 6.04 -3.46
N THR A 492 -51.60 6.84 -4.39
CA THR A 492 -52.40 7.78 -5.20
C THR A 492 -52.35 7.52 -6.71
N GLY A 493 -51.46 6.65 -7.18
CA GLY A 493 -51.18 6.43 -8.61
C GLY A 493 -50.46 7.58 -9.31
N ARG A 494 -50.18 8.70 -8.62
CA ARG A 494 -49.50 9.87 -9.19
C ARG A 494 -48.03 9.85 -8.82
N ARG A 495 -47.13 10.05 -9.79
CA ARG A 495 -45.68 10.17 -9.58
C ARG A 495 -45.26 11.65 -9.64
N PRO A 496 -45.08 12.33 -8.49
CA PRO A 496 -44.74 13.76 -8.45
C PRO A 496 -43.29 14.02 -8.88
N LEU A 497 -42.36 13.10 -8.60
CA LEU A 497 -40.94 13.23 -8.90
C LEU A 497 -40.58 12.70 -10.30
N LYS A 498 -41.25 13.19 -11.34
CA LYS A 498 -40.84 12.88 -12.72
C LYS A 498 -39.64 13.72 -13.12
N THR A 499 -38.58 13.07 -13.57
CA THR A 499 -37.37 13.72 -14.09
C THR A 499 -37.71 14.62 -15.28
N PRO A 500 -37.43 15.94 -15.19
CA PRO A 500 -37.64 16.88 -16.29
C PRO A 500 -36.91 16.48 -17.58
N ALA A 501 -37.52 16.78 -18.72
CA ALA A 501 -36.98 16.41 -20.03
C ALA A 501 -35.58 17.02 -20.30
N PHE A 502 -35.32 18.24 -19.83
CA PHE A 502 -34.02 18.88 -19.99
C PHE A 502 -32.91 18.16 -19.21
N ILE A 503 -33.22 17.52 -18.07
CA ILE A 503 -32.26 16.72 -17.30
C ILE A 503 -32.00 15.39 -18.01
N LYS A 504 -33.04 14.76 -18.55
CA LYS A 504 -32.87 13.56 -19.38
C LYS A 504 -31.97 13.83 -20.58
N ALA A 505 -32.11 15.00 -21.23
CA ALA A 505 -31.28 15.38 -22.37
C ALA A 505 -29.79 15.55 -22.04
N LEU A 506 -29.41 15.75 -20.76
CA LEU A 506 -28.01 15.83 -20.33
C LEU A 506 -27.31 14.46 -20.31
N PHE A 507 -28.06 13.37 -20.30
CA PHE A 507 -27.54 12.01 -20.25
C PHE A 507 -27.98 11.26 -21.50
N ALA A 508 -27.04 10.66 -22.24
CA ALA A 508 -27.40 9.84 -23.39
C ALA A 508 -28.27 8.65 -22.95
N ASP A 509 -29.27 8.29 -23.76
CA ASP A 509 -30.04 7.06 -23.56
C ASP A 509 -29.10 5.86 -23.75
N GLU A 510 -28.50 5.37 -22.65
CA GLU A 510 -27.84 4.08 -22.68
C GLU A 510 -28.92 3.01 -22.85
N ALA A 511 -28.96 2.41 -24.05
CA ALA A 511 -29.83 1.28 -24.33
C ALA A 511 -29.50 0.16 -23.34
N VAL A 512 -30.37 -0.04 -22.35
CA VAL A 512 -30.30 -1.19 -21.45
C VAL A 512 -30.56 -2.42 -22.30
N VAL A 513 -29.49 -3.12 -22.70
CA VAL A 513 -29.59 -4.47 -23.25
C VAL A 513 -30.02 -5.37 -22.09
N VAL A 514 -31.33 -5.49 -21.89
CA VAL A 514 -31.90 -6.57 -21.10
C VAL A 514 -31.61 -7.83 -21.90
N ALA A 515 -30.52 -8.53 -21.58
CA ALA A 515 -30.34 -9.89 -22.03
C ALA A 515 -31.57 -10.67 -21.53
N ARG A 516 -32.53 -10.97 -22.43
CA ARG A 516 -33.57 -11.93 -22.13
C ARG A 516 -32.84 -13.21 -21.74
N PRO A 517 -33.12 -13.83 -20.58
CA PRO A 517 -32.61 -15.17 -20.35
C PRO A 517 -33.05 -15.99 -21.55
N ALA A 518 -32.09 -16.63 -22.23
CA ALA A 518 -32.42 -17.61 -23.24
C ALA A 518 -33.45 -18.55 -22.62
N ASN A 519 -34.50 -18.91 -23.37
CA ASN A 519 -35.46 -19.92 -22.94
C ASN A 519 -34.69 -21.23 -22.73
N VAL A 520 -34.10 -21.40 -21.55
CA VAL A 520 -33.60 -22.68 -21.08
C VAL A 520 -34.87 -23.44 -20.76
N ARG A 521 -35.37 -24.19 -21.74
CA ARG A 521 -36.25 -25.32 -21.47
C ARG A 521 -35.48 -26.17 -20.47
N PHE A 522 -35.94 -26.19 -19.23
CA PHE A 522 -35.47 -27.16 -18.26
C PHE A 522 -35.66 -28.54 -18.90
N ALA A 523 -34.55 -29.23 -19.18
CA ALA A 523 -34.61 -30.64 -19.48
C ALA A 523 -35.24 -31.34 -18.26
N PRO A 524 -36.19 -32.27 -18.44
CA PRO A 524 -36.70 -33.05 -17.33
C PRO A 524 -35.53 -33.79 -16.65
N PRO A 525 -35.56 -33.98 -15.32
CA PRO A 525 -34.52 -34.74 -14.65
C PRO A 525 -34.47 -36.18 -15.21
N PRO A 526 -33.29 -36.82 -15.25
CA PRO A 526 -33.16 -38.18 -15.75
C PRO A 526 -33.97 -39.13 -14.85
N ALA A 527 -34.70 -40.05 -15.46
CA ALA A 527 -35.35 -41.13 -14.73
C ALA A 527 -34.28 -42.03 -14.09
N GLU A 528 -34.42 -42.29 -12.79
CA GLU A 528 -33.63 -43.30 -12.09
C GLU A 528 -33.90 -44.67 -12.73
N GLU A 529 -32.88 -45.22 -13.39
CA GLU A 529 -32.87 -46.64 -13.77
C GLU A 529 -32.70 -47.48 -12.50
N LEU A 530 -33.82 -47.98 -11.99
CA LEU A 530 -33.87 -49.22 -11.21
C LEU A 530 -33.26 -50.35 -12.05
N HIS A 531 -32.30 -51.10 -11.50
CA HIS A 531 -32.16 -52.56 -11.60
C HIS A 531 -31.00 -52.97 -10.66
N GLN A 532 -31.22 -53.65 -9.53
CA GLN A 532 -31.34 -55.13 -9.41
C GLN A 532 -30.20 -55.79 -10.20
N ASP A 533 -29.05 -56.07 -9.61
CA ASP A 533 -28.75 -57.19 -8.68
C ASP A 533 -27.36 -57.02 -8.04
#